data_AF-A0A357KR16-F1
#
_entry.id   AF-A0A357KR16-F1
#
_cell.length_a   1.000
_cell.length_b   1.000
_cell.length_c   1.000
_cell.angle_alpha   90.00
_cell.angle_beta   90.00
_cell.angle_gamma   90.00
#
_symmetry.space_group_name_H-M   'P 1'
#
loop_
_entity.id
_entity.type
_entity.pdbx_description
1 polymer ?
#
loop_
_entity_poly.entity_id
_entity_poly.type
_entity_poly.pdbx_seq_one_letter_code
_entity_poly.pdbx_strand_id
1 'polypeptide(L)'
;GGVTDSHPGEVLVIGAGSVGMAAAKVAQGLGANVSVLDINQSRLDLLAIQNQEIKFLLNQPAALENLLPTTDLLIGAVMIPGRHAPIVITHKQIAMLQPGSVAVDVAIDQGGCLETSHPTSWDNPVYQAENVQHFSVTNMPGAVPKTASQALSEKILPHLIR
;
A
#
# COMPACT_ATOMS: atom_id res chain seq x y z
N GLY A 1 7.55 4.11 -13.85
CA GLY A 1 8.90 4.04 -14.42
C GLY A 1 8.79 3.44 -15.80
N GLY A 2 9.87 3.48 -16.56
CA GLY A 2 9.92 2.96 -17.92
C GLY A 2 10.59 3.98 -18.82
N VAL A 3 11.81 3.69 -19.23
CA VAL A 3 12.42 4.34 -20.40
C VAL A 3 12.01 3.55 -21.64
N THR A 4 12.11 4.15 -22.82
CA THR A 4 11.85 3.47 -24.09
C THR A 4 12.56 2.11 -24.09
N ASP A 5 11.82 1.06 -24.47
CA ASP A 5 12.27 -0.34 -24.50
C ASP A 5 12.48 -1.04 -23.13
N SER A 6 11.90 -0.52 -22.04
CA SER A 6 11.86 -1.21 -20.73
C SER A 6 10.43 -1.41 -20.22
N HIS A 7 10.20 -2.52 -19.49
CA HIS A 7 8.93 -2.76 -18.82
C HIS A 7 8.75 -1.80 -17.64
N PRO A 8 7.57 -1.16 -17.49
CA PRO A 8 7.22 -0.43 -16.28
C PRO A 8 7.27 -1.35 -15.06
N GLY A 9 7.57 -0.77 -13.90
CA GLY A 9 7.45 -1.52 -12.64
C GLY A 9 5.99 -1.86 -12.34
N GLU A 10 5.78 -3.03 -11.74
CA GLU A 10 4.47 -3.56 -11.35
C GLU A 10 4.20 -3.27 -9.86
N VAL A 11 3.19 -2.45 -9.59
CA VAL A 11 2.77 -2.07 -8.24
C VAL A 11 1.42 -2.67 -7.90
N LEU A 12 1.38 -3.45 -6.82
CA LEU A 12 0.17 -4.02 -6.26
C LEU A 12 -0.19 -3.33 -4.95
N VAL A 13 -1.38 -2.76 -4.87
CA VAL A 13 -1.92 -2.12 -3.66
C VAL A 13 -3.06 -2.95 -3.10
N ILE A 14 -2.99 -3.31 -1.81
CA ILE A 14 -4.06 -4.03 -1.12
C ILE A 14 -4.82 -3.04 -0.23
N GLY A 15 -6.07 -2.74 -0.59
CA GLY A 15 -6.96 -1.77 0.02
C GLY A 15 -7.15 -0.54 -0.85
N ALA A 16 -8.40 -0.26 -1.24
CA ALA A 16 -8.78 0.88 -2.07
C ALA A 16 -9.20 2.10 -1.23
N GLY A 17 -8.79 2.19 0.04
CA GLY A 17 -9.07 3.32 0.93
C GLY A 17 -8.35 4.62 0.52
N SER A 18 -8.39 5.64 1.39
CA SER A 18 -7.67 6.90 1.14
C SER A 18 -6.17 6.71 0.95
N VAL A 19 -5.54 5.91 1.83
CA VAL A 19 -4.12 5.56 1.78
C VAL A 19 -3.79 4.83 0.48
N GLY A 20 -4.49 3.73 0.19
CA GLY A 20 -4.21 2.92 -1.00
C GLY A 20 -4.42 3.69 -2.30
N MET A 21 -5.45 4.54 -2.38
CA MET A 21 -5.66 5.37 -3.57
C MET A 21 -4.63 6.49 -3.72
N ALA A 22 -4.14 7.07 -2.62
CA ALA A 22 -3.04 8.03 -2.69
C ALA A 22 -1.75 7.35 -3.19
N ALA A 23 -1.42 6.17 -2.65
CA ALA A 23 -0.27 5.39 -3.09
C ALA A 23 -0.38 4.98 -4.57
N ALA A 24 -1.55 4.46 -4.98
CA ALA A 24 -1.81 4.04 -6.35
C ALA A 24 -1.65 5.20 -7.35
N LYS A 25 -2.16 6.39 -7.02
CA LYS A 25 -2.03 7.58 -7.87
C LYS A 25 -0.59 8.06 -7.98
N VAL A 26 0.19 8.03 -6.90
CA VAL A 26 1.61 8.39 -6.95
C VAL A 26 2.38 7.39 -7.82
N ALA A 27 2.17 6.09 -7.63
CA ALA A 27 2.82 5.06 -8.43
C ALA A 27 2.47 5.17 -9.93
N GLN A 28 1.18 5.38 -10.23
CA GLN A 28 0.71 5.60 -11.60
C GLN A 28 1.29 6.89 -12.21
N GLY A 29 1.37 7.97 -11.44
CA GLY A 29 1.97 9.23 -11.90
C GLY A 29 3.46 9.14 -12.18
N LEU A 30 4.16 8.17 -11.55
CA LEU A 30 5.53 7.81 -11.88
C LEU A 30 5.63 6.91 -13.12
N GLY A 31 4.51 6.50 -13.70
CA GLY A 31 4.40 5.63 -14.87
C GLY A 31 4.49 4.13 -14.57
N ALA A 32 4.16 3.68 -13.36
CA ALA A 32 4.11 2.26 -13.05
C ALA A 32 2.79 1.62 -13.52
N ASN A 33 2.80 0.31 -13.76
CA ASN A 33 1.57 -0.46 -13.90
C ASN A 33 1.00 -0.70 -12.50
N VAL A 34 -0.24 -0.24 -12.26
CA VAL A 34 -0.82 -0.28 -10.91
C VAL A 34 -2.08 -1.13 -10.88
N SER A 35 -2.08 -2.12 -9.98
CA SER A 35 -3.25 -2.91 -9.64
C SER A 35 -3.67 -2.65 -8.19
N VAL A 36 -4.97 -2.41 -7.96
CA VAL A 36 -5.55 -2.20 -6.63
C VAL A 36 -6.56 -3.32 -6.35
N LEU A 37 -6.37 -4.01 -5.22
CA LEU A 37 -7.29 -5.03 -4.71
C LEU A 37 -8.10 -4.48 -3.53
N ASP A 38 -9.40 -4.74 -3.51
CA ASP A 38 -10.27 -4.48 -2.35
C ASP A 38 -11.36 -5.55 -2.27
N ILE A 39 -12.05 -5.65 -1.14
CA ILE A 39 -13.18 -6.57 -0.95
C ILE A 39 -14.52 -5.94 -1.36
N ASN A 40 -14.58 -4.62 -1.49
CA ASN A 40 -15.80 -3.89 -1.82
C ASN A 40 -15.91 -3.63 -3.32
N GLN A 41 -16.69 -4.47 -4.02
CA GLN A 41 -16.91 -4.35 -5.46
C GLN A 41 -17.47 -2.97 -5.86
N SER A 42 -18.49 -2.48 -5.16
CA SER A 42 -19.11 -1.18 -5.48
C SER A 42 -18.12 -0.02 -5.40
N ARG A 43 -17.16 -0.09 -4.48
CA ARG A 43 -16.09 0.90 -4.38
C ARG A 43 -15.11 0.80 -5.55
N LEU A 44 -14.73 -0.41 -5.94
CA LEU A 44 -13.84 -0.65 -7.08
C LEU A 44 -14.47 -0.12 -8.38
N ASP A 45 -15.76 -0.39 -8.61
CA ASP A 45 -16.48 0.07 -9.81
C ASP A 45 -16.48 1.61 -9.91
N LEU A 46 -16.76 2.30 -8.80
CA LEU A 46 -16.73 3.76 -8.75
C LEU A 46 -15.33 4.33 -9.01
N LEU A 47 -14.29 3.70 -8.46
CA LEU A 47 -12.92 4.15 -8.65
C LEU A 47 -12.40 3.87 -10.06
N ALA A 48 -12.82 2.76 -10.68
CA ALA A 48 -12.45 2.42 -12.05
C ALA A 48 -12.97 3.46 -13.06
N ILE A 49 -14.18 3.99 -12.85
CA ILE A 49 -14.73 5.08 -13.67
C ILE A 49 -13.86 6.34 -13.59
N GLN A 50 -13.28 6.61 -12.42
CA GLN A 50 -12.51 7.83 -12.14
C GLN A 50 -11.01 7.70 -12.48
N ASN A 51 -10.48 6.49 -12.59
CA ASN A 51 -9.05 6.23 -12.72
C ASN A 51 -8.80 5.13 -13.77
N GLN A 52 -8.98 5.45 -15.04
CA GLN A 52 -8.95 4.48 -16.15
C GLN A 52 -7.60 3.76 -16.32
N GLU A 53 -6.50 4.38 -15.87
CA GLU A 53 -5.14 3.85 -15.97
C GLU A 53 -4.77 2.90 -14.81
N ILE A 54 -5.64 2.74 -13.80
CA ILE A 54 -5.40 1.87 -12.65
C ILE A 54 -6.32 0.66 -12.77
N LYS A 55 -5.75 -0.55 -12.63
CA LYS A 55 -6.51 -1.79 -12.67
C LYS A 55 -7.13 -2.05 -11.30
N PHE A 56 -8.45 -2.15 -11.24
CA PHE A 56 -9.19 -2.48 -10.02
C PHE A 56 -9.71 -3.92 -10.10
N LEU A 57 -9.43 -4.73 -9.08
CA LEU A 57 -9.86 -6.12 -9.02
C LEU A 57 -10.35 -6.47 -7.61
N LEU A 58 -11.28 -7.41 -7.53
CA LEU A 58 -11.73 -7.95 -6.26
C LEU A 58 -10.61 -8.77 -5.61
N ASN A 59 -10.39 -8.58 -4.31
CA ASN A 59 -9.39 -9.34 -3.55
C ASN A 59 -9.84 -10.80 -3.37
N GLN A 60 -9.33 -11.69 -4.21
CA GLN A 60 -9.59 -13.13 -4.19
C GLN A 60 -8.28 -13.90 -4.33
N PRO A 61 -8.20 -15.16 -3.82
CA PRO A 61 -7.00 -15.97 -3.90
C PRO A 61 -6.41 -16.06 -5.32
N ALA A 62 -7.24 -16.30 -6.33
CA ALA A 62 -6.79 -16.38 -7.73
C ALA A 62 -6.21 -15.05 -8.25
N ALA A 63 -6.70 -13.89 -7.80
CA ALA A 63 -6.14 -12.61 -8.19
C ALA A 63 -4.74 -12.42 -7.59
N LEU A 64 -4.57 -12.77 -6.30
CA LEU A 64 -3.29 -12.72 -5.61
C LEU A 64 -2.27 -13.68 -6.23
N GLU A 65 -2.67 -14.92 -6.51
CA GLU A 65 -1.81 -15.94 -7.13
C GLU A 65 -1.27 -15.50 -8.49
N ASN A 66 -2.03 -14.73 -9.26
CA ASN A 66 -1.62 -14.21 -10.55
C ASN A 66 -0.74 -12.95 -10.45
N LEU A 67 -1.00 -12.07 -9.47
CA LEU A 67 -0.35 -10.76 -9.39
C LEU A 67 0.94 -10.77 -8.57
N LEU A 68 0.99 -11.52 -7.47
CA LEU A 68 2.16 -11.55 -6.58
C LEU A 68 3.45 -11.96 -7.31
N PRO A 69 3.48 -12.99 -8.18
CA PRO A 69 4.71 -13.40 -8.86
C PRO A 69 5.32 -12.36 -9.81
N THR A 70 4.55 -11.35 -10.20
CA THR A 70 5.01 -10.29 -11.11
C THR A 70 5.11 -8.94 -10.40
N THR A 71 4.84 -8.86 -9.10
CA THR A 71 4.81 -7.59 -8.35
C THR A 71 6.23 -7.20 -7.93
N ASP A 72 6.66 -6.00 -8.32
CA ASP A 72 7.92 -5.39 -7.86
C ASP A 72 7.74 -4.67 -6.52
N LEU A 73 6.57 -4.03 -6.32
CA LEU A 73 6.23 -3.29 -5.11
C LEU A 73 4.82 -3.64 -4.63
N LEU A 74 4.75 -4.26 -3.46
CA LEU A 74 3.52 -4.52 -2.73
C LEU A 74 3.27 -3.41 -1.70
N ILE A 75 2.09 -2.80 -1.70
CA ILE A 75 1.68 -1.79 -0.71
C ILE A 75 0.46 -2.30 0.06
N GLY A 76 0.66 -2.63 1.33
CA GLY A 76 -0.41 -2.95 2.28
C GLY A 76 -1.08 -1.68 2.80
N ALA A 77 -2.33 -1.45 2.44
CA ALA A 77 -3.11 -0.27 2.80
C ALA A 77 -4.49 -0.62 3.38
N VAL A 78 -4.59 -1.78 4.04
CA VAL A 78 -5.82 -2.24 4.70
C VAL A 78 -5.82 -1.77 6.16
N MET A 79 -6.78 -0.91 6.49
CA MET A 79 -6.98 -0.41 7.85
C MET A 79 -8.45 -0.51 8.22
N ILE A 80 -8.72 -1.06 9.40
CA ILE A 80 -10.05 -1.06 10.02
C ILE A 80 -9.98 -0.13 11.24
N PRO A 81 -10.72 1.01 11.25
CA PRO A 81 -10.68 1.94 12.36
C PRO A 81 -10.99 1.25 13.71
N GLY A 82 -10.15 1.51 14.71
CA GLY A 82 -10.35 1.04 16.09
C GLY A 82 -10.10 -0.45 16.33
N ARG A 83 -9.50 -1.17 15.38
CA ARG A 83 -9.10 -2.57 15.52
C ARG A 83 -7.73 -2.81 14.90
N HIS A 84 -7.09 -3.90 15.29
CA HIS A 84 -5.90 -4.38 14.59
C HIS A 84 -6.19 -4.58 13.10
N ALA A 85 -5.20 -4.24 12.28
CA ALA A 85 -5.27 -4.54 10.86
C ALA A 85 -5.36 -6.06 10.66
N PRO A 86 -6.29 -6.55 9.81
CA PRO A 86 -6.32 -7.96 9.50
C PRO A 86 -5.11 -8.33 8.65
N ILE A 87 -4.54 -9.51 8.90
CA ILE A 87 -3.56 -10.10 7.99
C ILE A 87 -4.29 -10.44 6.68
N VAL A 88 -3.88 -9.80 5.59
CA VAL A 88 -4.46 -9.98 4.26
C VAL A 88 -3.49 -10.61 3.27
N ILE A 89 -2.18 -10.55 3.57
CA ILE A 89 -1.14 -11.27 2.84
C ILE A 89 -0.38 -12.14 3.83
N THR A 90 -0.45 -13.44 3.60
CA THR A 90 0.22 -14.47 4.42
C THR A 90 1.70 -14.56 4.09
N HIS A 91 2.48 -15.18 4.98
CA HIS A 91 3.88 -15.49 4.75
C HIS A 91 4.12 -16.27 3.45
N LYS A 92 3.22 -17.22 3.13
CA LYS A 92 3.29 -17.99 1.88
C LYS A 92 3.10 -17.10 0.66
N GLN A 93 2.23 -16.11 0.73
CA GLN A 93 1.97 -15.17 -0.35
C GLN A 93 3.10 -14.14 -0.50
N ILE A 94 3.74 -13.71 0.59
CA ILE A 94 4.95 -12.87 0.52
C ILE A 94 6.07 -13.61 -0.20
N ALA A 95 6.27 -14.90 0.09
CA ALA A 95 7.25 -15.73 -0.60
C ALA A 95 6.97 -15.97 -2.09
N MET A 96 5.79 -15.58 -2.61
CA MET A 96 5.50 -15.61 -4.04
C MET A 96 6.04 -14.39 -4.79
N LEU A 97 6.39 -13.31 -4.09
CA LEU A 97 7.01 -12.13 -4.70
C LEU A 97 8.39 -12.49 -5.27
N GLN A 98 8.86 -11.71 -6.24
CA GLN A 98 10.20 -11.92 -6.78
C GLN A 98 11.27 -11.55 -5.75
N PRO A 99 12.42 -12.26 -5.73
CA PRO A 99 13.56 -11.82 -4.92
C PRO A 99 13.98 -10.40 -5.30
N GLY A 100 14.09 -9.52 -4.30
CA GLY A 100 14.39 -8.11 -4.51
C GLY A 100 13.16 -7.21 -4.65
N SER A 101 11.94 -7.76 -4.69
CA SER A 101 10.71 -6.98 -4.54
C SER A 101 10.66 -6.28 -3.17
N VAL A 102 9.85 -5.23 -3.09
CA VAL A 102 9.66 -4.43 -1.88
C VAL A 102 8.22 -4.59 -1.38
N ALA A 103 8.06 -4.73 -0.07
CA ALA A 103 6.77 -4.74 0.61
C ALA A 103 6.69 -3.55 1.59
N VAL A 104 5.74 -2.65 1.37
CA VAL A 104 5.46 -1.50 2.24
C VAL A 104 4.19 -1.77 3.02
N ASP A 105 4.26 -1.82 4.35
CA ASP A 105 3.07 -2.00 5.19
C ASP A 105 2.67 -0.68 5.86
N VAL A 106 1.69 0.00 5.27
CA VAL A 106 1.17 1.27 5.79
C VAL A 106 0.25 1.07 6.98
N ALA A 107 -0.26 -0.15 7.19
CA ALA A 107 -1.10 -0.48 8.32
C ALA A 107 -0.29 -0.84 9.58
N ILE A 108 1.03 -0.68 9.56
CA ILE A 108 1.92 -1.08 10.66
C ILE A 108 1.60 -0.41 12.00
N ASP A 109 1.11 0.84 11.97
CA ASP A 109 0.67 1.56 13.18
C ASP A 109 -0.53 0.88 13.88
N GLN A 110 -1.19 -0.08 13.22
CA GLN A 110 -2.29 -0.91 13.75
C GLN A 110 -1.94 -2.42 13.78
N GLY A 111 -0.66 -2.76 13.72
CA GLY A 111 -0.16 -4.14 13.76
C GLY A 111 0.24 -4.72 12.40
N GLY A 112 -0.02 -4.02 11.29
CA GLY A 112 0.35 -4.47 9.95
C GLY A 112 -0.67 -5.41 9.31
N CYS A 113 -0.73 -5.41 7.99
CA CYS A 113 -1.61 -6.27 7.21
C CYS A 113 -0.86 -7.39 6.45
N LEU A 114 0.48 -7.41 6.52
CA LEU A 114 1.31 -8.49 6.00
C LEU A 114 1.82 -9.34 7.18
N GLU A 115 1.76 -10.67 7.07
CA GLU A 115 2.12 -11.57 8.18
C GLU A 115 3.60 -11.48 8.59
N THR A 116 4.48 -11.13 7.66
CA THR A 116 5.92 -10.93 7.85
C THR A 116 6.29 -9.52 8.35
N SER A 117 5.29 -8.64 8.53
CA SER A 117 5.49 -7.27 8.99
C SER A 117 5.83 -7.20 10.49
N HIS A 118 6.81 -6.37 10.84
CA HIS A 118 7.00 -5.88 12.21
C HIS A 118 7.44 -4.41 12.19
N PRO A 119 7.12 -3.63 13.24
CA PRO A 119 7.39 -2.19 13.23
C PRO A 119 8.89 -1.89 13.18
N THR A 120 9.25 -0.91 12.35
CA THR A 120 10.61 -0.37 12.21
C THR A 120 10.63 1.13 12.55
N SER A 121 11.83 1.70 12.59
CA SER A 121 12.07 3.13 12.83
C SER A 121 12.78 3.78 11.65
N TRP A 122 12.82 5.12 11.61
CA TRP A 122 13.57 5.84 10.58
C TRP A 122 15.08 5.57 10.61
N ASP A 123 15.64 5.20 11.76
CA ASP A 123 17.06 4.85 11.90
C ASP A 123 17.38 3.48 11.30
N ASN A 124 16.42 2.54 11.34
CA ASN A 124 16.54 1.22 10.74
C ASN A 124 15.23 0.86 10.00
N PRO A 125 14.99 1.44 8.83
CA PRO A 125 13.66 1.48 8.20
C PRO A 125 13.29 0.23 7.40
N VAL A 126 14.28 -0.63 7.15
CA VAL A 126 14.11 -1.80 6.28
C VAL A 126 14.71 -3.05 6.89
N TYR A 127 14.10 -4.19 6.57
CA TYR A 127 14.63 -5.52 6.85
C TYR A 127 14.23 -6.46 5.72
N GLN A 128 14.75 -7.69 5.73
CA GLN A 128 14.42 -8.69 4.72
C GLN A 128 13.68 -9.87 5.36
N ALA A 129 12.60 -10.32 4.71
CA ALA A 129 11.87 -11.54 5.03
C ALA A 129 11.45 -12.18 3.71
N GLU A 130 11.61 -13.50 3.56
CA GLU A 130 11.29 -14.22 2.31
C GLU A 130 11.96 -13.65 1.04
N ASN A 131 13.19 -13.13 1.16
CA ASN A 131 13.90 -12.42 0.09
C ASN A 131 13.25 -11.10 -0.40
N VAL A 132 12.23 -10.62 0.31
CA VAL A 132 11.51 -9.37 0.04
C VAL A 132 11.95 -8.31 1.05
N GLN A 133 12.31 -7.13 0.55
CA GLN A 133 12.66 -6.01 1.42
C GLN A 133 11.39 -5.39 1.99
N HIS A 134 11.25 -5.38 3.30
CA HIS A 134 10.12 -4.78 4.00
C HIS A 134 10.44 -3.36 4.42
N PHE A 135 9.45 -2.47 4.28
CA PHE A 135 9.45 -1.13 4.86
C PHE A 135 8.17 -0.98 5.67
N SER A 136 8.32 -0.89 6.99
CA SER A 136 7.21 -0.91 7.93
C SER A 136 7.44 0.13 9.02
N VAL A 137 7.85 1.34 8.60
CA VAL A 137 8.17 2.44 9.52
C VAL A 137 6.88 2.99 10.09
N THR A 138 6.83 3.10 11.42
CA THR A 138 5.70 3.72 12.11
C THR A 138 5.70 5.23 11.94
N ASN A 139 4.53 5.86 12.03
CA ASN A 139 4.39 7.32 11.94
C ASN A 139 5.04 7.91 10.67
N MET A 140 4.73 7.34 9.50
CA MET A 140 5.23 7.84 8.21
C MET A 140 5.01 9.34 7.95
N PRO A 141 3.88 9.97 8.34
CA PRO A 141 3.71 11.41 8.17
C PRO A 141 4.77 12.27 8.88
N GLY A 142 5.44 11.71 9.89
CA GLY A 142 6.53 12.38 10.61
C GLY A 142 7.73 12.76 9.75
N ALA A 143 7.95 12.09 8.60
CA ALA A 143 9.00 12.47 7.64
C ALA A 143 8.71 13.77 6.87
N VAL A 144 7.45 14.22 6.86
CA VAL A 144 7.02 15.45 6.15
C VAL A 144 6.30 16.40 7.12
N PRO A 145 6.97 16.86 8.20
CA PRO A 145 6.32 17.48 9.36
C PRO A 145 5.57 18.76 8.99
N LYS A 146 6.10 19.60 8.10
CA LYS A 146 5.42 20.84 7.67
C LYS A 146 4.04 20.53 7.06
N THR A 147 3.99 19.62 6.11
CA THR A 147 2.75 19.22 5.42
C THR A 147 1.81 18.48 6.37
N ALA A 148 2.34 17.56 7.18
CA ALA A 148 1.56 16.79 8.13
C ALA A 148 0.91 17.67 9.20
N SER A 149 1.66 18.61 9.79
CA SER A 149 1.16 19.56 10.78
C SER A 149 0.07 20.46 10.20
N GLN A 150 0.23 20.96 8.97
CA GLN A 150 -0.79 21.77 8.30
C GLN A 150 -2.07 20.94 8.06
N ALA A 151 -1.95 19.77 7.44
CA ALA A 151 -3.09 18.89 7.14
C ALA A 151 -3.84 18.45 8.39
N LEU A 152 -3.13 18.13 9.48
CA LEU A 152 -3.75 17.80 10.76
C LEU A 152 -4.46 19.02 11.36
N SER A 153 -3.79 20.17 11.39
CA SER A 153 -4.34 21.42 11.95
C SER A 153 -5.66 21.81 11.29
N GLU A 154 -5.74 21.73 9.96
CA GLU A 154 -6.97 22.03 9.21
C GLU A 154 -8.15 21.14 9.60
N LYS A 155 -7.90 19.86 9.95
CA LYS A 155 -8.95 18.92 10.35
C LYS A 155 -9.37 19.10 11.81
N ILE A 156 -8.45 19.45 12.70
CA ILE A 156 -8.74 19.58 14.14
C ILE A 156 -9.28 20.97 14.49
N LEU A 157 -8.90 22.03 13.76
CA LEU A 157 -9.26 23.41 14.10
C LEU A 157 -10.77 23.62 14.35
N PRO A 158 -11.71 23.10 13.53
CA PRO A 158 -13.15 23.25 13.79
C PRO A 158 -13.64 22.65 15.10
N HIS A 159 -12.89 21.70 15.67
CA HIS A 159 -13.22 21.04 16.94
C HIS A 159 -12.66 21.79 18.16
N LEU A 160 -11.63 22.63 17.95
CA LEU A 160 -10.97 23.41 19.01
C LEU A 160 -11.61 24.78 19.24
N ILE A 161 -12.18 25.38 18.20
CA ILE A 161 -12.80 26.72 18.25
C ILE A 161 -14.29 26.69 18.64
N ARG A 162 -14.75 25.56 19.21
CA ARG A 162 -16.15 25.31 19.57
C ARG A 162 -16.40 25.49 21.06
#